data_AF-A0A8H5NVC5-F1
#
_entry.id   AF-A0A8H5NVC5-F1
#
_cell.length_a   1.000
_cell.length_b   1.000
_cell.length_c   1.000
_cell.angle_alpha   90.00
_cell.angle_beta   90.00
_cell.angle_gamma   90.00
#
_symmetry.space_group_name_H-M   'P 1'
#
loop_
_entity.id
_entity.type
_entity.pdbx_description
1 polymer ?
#
loop_
_entity_poly.entity_id
_entity_poly.type
_entity_poly.pdbx_seq_one_letter_code
_entity_poly.pdbx_strand_id
1 'polypeptide(L)'
;MVAPLFTHAGQDLLVQSVLAFSARHRSITDPSWTRTAMKMKGKALTGLLQRIRSPDVTADVILDPQVPATMMFLCLYEILDNGDYRWVFHLRASQDFMRKRQQLALPSSKNSAFGSLAAFSERYFAFQDVISRTACGNSPIFGLEYWQRPDHTEDIDAWMGCSPAMASVIFKITELARTRTRDMSQGEYEIQVEELDRELTLVSSNITVVEAMDENVRRCVDLKKTSVQIYFHCLLRDADPSTPQVSQLVIKVLHSIHGLIQQGSAAGLLFPLFVAAVELDPLNDDKIFAHRDQGTFLSGRQLVLETLDAMIGLTLANVERTKAVILKMRKGKNVRKRGMSYGSVYVY
;
A
#
# COMPACT_ATOMS: atom_id res chain seq x y z
N MET A 1 19.04 -12.59 -3.13
CA MET A 1 19.82 -13.36 -2.14
C MET A 1 18.90 -13.69 -0.95
N VAL A 2 18.09 -14.76 -1.05
CA VAL A 2 17.01 -15.09 -0.08
C VAL A 2 17.33 -16.37 0.73
N ALA A 3 18.23 -17.21 0.23
CA ALA A 3 18.58 -18.50 0.83
C ALA A 3 19.14 -18.45 2.27
N PRO A 4 19.97 -17.46 2.68
CA PRO A 4 20.53 -17.46 4.04
C PRO A 4 19.48 -17.24 5.15
N LEU A 5 18.29 -16.76 4.82
CA LEU A 5 17.22 -16.47 5.79
C LEU A 5 16.40 -17.70 6.20
N PHE A 6 16.60 -18.86 5.56
CA PHE A 6 15.78 -20.06 5.78
C PHE A 6 16.59 -21.32 6.13
N THR A 7 17.90 -21.18 6.35
CA THR A 7 18.82 -22.30 6.61
C THR A 7 19.30 -22.37 8.06
N HIS A 8 18.84 -21.48 8.95
CA HIS A 8 19.24 -21.51 10.36
C HIS A 8 18.24 -22.30 11.20
N ALA A 9 18.75 -23.14 12.11
CA ALA A 9 17.93 -23.84 13.09
C ALA A 9 17.10 -22.84 13.94
N GLY A 10 15.81 -23.14 14.17
CA GLY A 10 14.90 -22.27 14.92
C GLY A 10 13.99 -21.35 14.08
N GLN A 11 14.06 -21.42 12.74
CA GLN A 11 13.25 -20.61 11.80
C GLN A 11 11.90 -21.22 11.41
N ASP A 12 11.47 -22.29 12.08
CA ASP A 12 10.32 -23.10 11.69
C ASP A 12 9.04 -22.27 11.50
N LEU A 13 8.78 -21.30 12.38
CA LEU A 13 7.58 -20.47 12.30
C LEU A 13 7.59 -19.52 11.10
N LEU A 14 8.74 -18.88 10.84
CA LEU A 14 8.90 -17.99 9.70
C LEU A 14 8.74 -18.78 8.41
N VAL A 15 9.42 -19.93 8.28
CA VAL A 15 9.29 -20.82 7.13
C VAL A 15 7.84 -21.27 6.94
N GLN A 16 7.15 -21.71 8.00
CA GLN A 16 5.75 -22.11 7.92
C GLN A 16 4.85 -20.96 7.47
N SER A 17 5.10 -19.72 7.92
CA SER A 17 4.31 -18.56 7.51
C SER A 17 4.53 -18.17 6.04
N VAL A 18 5.77 -18.25 5.56
CA VAL A 18 6.13 -18.03 4.14
C VAL A 18 5.49 -19.10 3.26
N LEU A 19 5.58 -20.37 3.67
CA LEU A 19 4.96 -21.48 2.95
C LEU A 19 3.44 -21.38 2.95
N ALA A 20 2.83 -20.97 4.08
CA ALA A 20 1.39 -20.73 4.15
C ALA A 20 0.95 -19.65 3.15
N PHE A 21 1.65 -18.51 3.14
CA PHE A 21 1.38 -17.42 2.22
C PHE A 21 1.57 -17.85 0.76
N SER A 22 2.66 -18.55 0.44
CA SER A 22 2.95 -19.03 -0.90
C SER A 22 1.92 -20.05 -1.39
N ALA A 23 1.52 -21.00 -0.52
CA ALA A 23 0.47 -21.96 -0.81
C ALA A 23 -0.89 -21.28 -1.02
N ARG A 24 -1.17 -20.20 -0.26
CA ARG A 24 -2.39 -19.41 -0.45
C ARG A 24 -2.41 -18.64 -1.76
N HIS A 25 -1.31 -18.00 -2.12
CA HIS A 25 -1.19 -17.33 -3.42
C HIS A 25 -1.38 -18.33 -4.56
N ARG A 26 -0.73 -19.50 -4.47
CA ARG A 26 -0.90 -20.60 -5.43
C ARG A 26 -2.34 -21.13 -5.49
N SER A 27 -3.08 -21.10 -4.38
CA SER A 27 -4.47 -21.57 -4.37
C SER A 27 -5.44 -20.71 -5.19
N ILE A 28 -5.02 -19.49 -5.58
CA ILE A 28 -5.81 -18.64 -6.49
C ILE A 28 -5.97 -19.31 -7.85
N THR A 29 -4.93 -19.98 -8.36
CA THR A 29 -4.95 -20.66 -9.66
C THR A 29 -5.11 -22.17 -9.54
N ASP A 30 -4.72 -22.76 -8.40
CA ASP A 30 -4.80 -24.21 -8.14
C ASP A 30 -5.45 -24.47 -6.77
N PRO A 31 -6.79 -24.64 -6.71
CA PRO A 31 -7.52 -24.80 -5.46
C PRO A 31 -7.07 -25.97 -4.57
N SER A 32 -6.32 -26.94 -5.11
CA SER A 32 -5.79 -28.07 -4.32
C SER A 32 -4.87 -27.63 -3.17
N TRP A 33 -4.25 -26.44 -3.30
CA TRP A 33 -3.38 -25.87 -2.27
C TRP A 33 -4.14 -25.27 -1.08
N THR A 34 -5.45 -25.03 -1.17
CA THR A 34 -6.24 -24.33 -0.15
C THR A 34 -6.12 -24.99 1.22
N ARG A 35 -6.27 -26.32 1.29
CA ARG A 35 -6.19 -27.07 2.56
C ARG A 35 -4.78 -27.02 3.15
N THR A 36 -3.77 -27.14 2.30
CA THR A 36 -2.36 -27.08 2.69
C THR A 36 -2.00 -25.71 3.26
N ALA A 37 -2.42 -24.64 2.58
CA ALA A 37 -2.25 -23.26 3.02
C ALA A 37 -2.86 -23.01 4.40
N MET A 38 -4.10 -23.46 4.62
CA MET A 38 -4.79 -23.33 5.91
C MET A 38 -4.09 -24.10 7.03
N LYS A 39 -3.59 -25.31 6.76
CA LYS A 39 -2.85 -26.10 7.77
C LYS A 39 -1.54 -25.42 8.17
N MET A 40 -0.80 -24.88 7.21
CA MET A 40 0.46 -24.16 7.46
C MET A 40 0.21 -22.85 8.23
N LYS A 41 -0.82 -22.08 7.83
CA LYS A 41 -1.28 -20.89 8.56
C LYS A 41 -1.61 -21.21 10.02
N GLY A 42 -2.40 -22.27 10.25
CA GLY A 42 -2.76 -22.71 11.60
C GLY A 42 -1.53 -23.01 12.46
N LYS A 43 -0.56 -23.76 11.92
CA LYS A 43 0.70 -24.05 12.62
C LYS A 43 1.49 -22.78 12.95
N ALA A 44 1.67 -21.90 11.97
CA ALA A 44 2.41 -20.65 12.16
C ALA A 44 1.73 -19.74 13.20
N LEU A 45 0.40 -19.61 13.14
CA LEU A 45 -0.37 -18.81 14.09
C LEU A 45 -0.32 -19.39 15.50
N THR A 46 -0.53 -20.70 15.67
CA THR A 46 -0.45 -21.35 16.98
C THR A 46 0.94 -21.19 17.60
N GLY A 47 2.00 -21.42 16.81
CA GLY A 47 3.37 -21.27 17.30
C GLY A 47 3.72 -19.81 17.64
N LEU A 48 3.28 -18.85 16.81
CA LEU A 48 3.43 -17.42 17.12
C LEU A 48 2.72 -17.06 18.42
N LEU A 49 1.47 -17.50 18.60
CA LEU A 49 0.68 -17.24 19.81
C LEU A 49 1.35 -17.84 21.06
N GLN A 50 1.92 -19.04 20.97
CA GLN A 50 2.67 -19.66 22.07
C GLN A 50 3.88 -18.79 22.47
N ARG A 51 4.60 -18.22 21.49
CA ARG A 51 5.74 -17.35 21.78
C ARG A 51 5.33 -16.03 22.43
N ILE A 52 4.28 -15.37 21.93
CA ILE A 52 3.89 -14.03 22.39
C ILE A 52 2.93 -14.00 23.60
N ARG A 53 2.30 -15.14 23.93
CA ARG A 53 1.40 -15.26 25.09
C ARG A 53 2.03 -16.04 26.24
N SER A 54 3.28 -16.46 26.12
CA SER A 54 3.99 -17.06 27.24
C SER A 54 3.98 -16.09 28.43
N PRO A 55 3.67 -16.54 29.66
CA PRO A 55 3.82 -15.69 30.85
C PRO A 55 5.25 -15.18 31.01
N ASP A 56 6.22 -15.86 30.38
CA ASP A 56 7.63 -15.50 30.29
C ASP A 56 7.98 -14.89 28.92
N VAL A 57 7.22 -13.94 28.38
CA VAL A 57 7.69 -13.17 27.22
C VAL A 57 8.95 -12.41 27.64
N THR A 58 10.10 -12.97 27.30
CA THR A 58 11.39 -12.36 27.56
C THR A 58 11.67 -11.26 26.54
N ALA A 59 12.61 -10.37 26.87
CA ALA A 59 13.15 -9.41 25.92
C ALA A 59 13.63 -10.11 24.63
N ASP A 60 14.11 -11.35 24.72
CA ASP A 60 14.57 -12.13 23.56
C ASP A 60 13.46 -12.41 22.55
N VAL A 61 12.23 -12.69 22.99
CA VAL A 61 11.09 -12.91 22.09
C VAL A 61 10.69 -11.62 21.38
N ILE A 62 10.69 -10.48 22.10
CA ILE A 62 10.31 -9.19 21.51
C ILE A 62 11.39 -8.69 20.54
N LEU A 63 12.66 -8.94 20.85
CA LEU A 63 13.78 -8.54 20.02
C LEU A 63 14.00 -9.47 18.82
N ASP A 64 13.50 -10.72 18.88
CA ASP A 64 13.58 -11.70 17.78
C ASP A 64 12.91 -11.16 16.51
N PRO A 65 13.68 -10.89 15.45
CA PRO A 65 13.16 -10.34 14.20
C PRO A 65 12.32 -11.31 13.37
N GLN A 66 12.32 -12.61 13.69
CA GLN A 66 11.44 -13.57 13.03
C GLN A 66 9.98 -13.41 13.45
N VAL A 67 9.73 -12.89 14.66
CA VAL A 67 8.36 -12.66 15.16
C VAL A 67 7.61 -11.66 14.27
N PRO A 68 8.12 -10.43 14.02
CA PRO A 68 7.41 -9.50 13.16
C PRO A 68 7.37 -9.91 11.69
N ALA A 69 8.38 -10.63 11.20
CA ALA A 69 8.32 -11.21 9.85
C ALA A 69 7.21 -12.27 9.73
N THR A 70 7.07 -13.13 10.74
CA THR A 70 5.97 -14.12 10.80
C THR A 70 4.62 -13.41 10.84
N MET A 71 4.47 -12.35 11.64
CA MET A 71 3.26 -11.53 11.67
C MET A 71 2.96 -10.90 10.30
N MET A 72 3.98 -10.41 9.59
CA MET A 72 3.85 -9.84 8.25
C MET A 72 3.33 -10.87 7.25
N PHE A 73 3.90 -12.07 7.19
CA PHE A 73 3.43 -13.13 6.28
C PHE A 73 2.03 -13.63 6.62
N LEU A 74 1.67 -13.71 7.91
CA LEU A 74 0.30 -14.01 8.31
C LEU A 74 -0.66 -12.88 7.89
N CYS A 75 -0.26 -11.61 8.03
CA CYS A 75 -1.06 -10.48 7.54
C CYS A 75 -1.25 -10.53 6.02
N LEU A 76 -0.18 -10.79 5.25
CA LEU A 76 -0.23 -10.98 3.81
C LEU A 76 -1.15 -12.15 3.40
N TYR A 77 -1.13 -13.25 4.15
CA TYR A 77 -2.07 -14.35 3.95
C TYR A 77 -3.51 -13.87 4.10
N GLU A 78 -3.85 -13.21 5.22
CA GLU A 78 -5.22 -12.73 5.47
C GLU A 78 -5.68 -11.70 4.43
N ILE A 79 -4.76 -10.85 3.97
CA ILE A 79 -5.03 -9.92 2.87
C ILE A 79 -5.46 -10.71 1.63
N LEU A 80 -4.76 -11.79 1.25
CA LEU A 80 -5.14 -12.62 0.09
C LEU A 80 -6.35 -13.54 0.31
N ASP A 81 -6.71 -13.85 1.56
CA ASP A 81 -7.73 -14.87 1.84
C ASP A 81 -9.17 -14.41 1.54
N ASN A 82 -9.40 -13.12 1.25
CA ASN A 82 -10.72 -12.47 1.12
C ASN A 82 -11.64 -12.61 2.34
N GLY A 83 -11.32 -13.52 3.26
CA GLY A 83 -11.96 -13.74 4.53
C GLY A 83 -11.37 -12.79 5.55
N ASP A 84 -12.19 -11.83 5.96
CA ASP A 84 -12.13 -11.16 7.26
C ASP A 84 -11.33 -9.83 7.34
N TYR A 85 -11.79 -8.98 8.25
CA TYR A 85 -11.17 -7.75 8.74
C TYR A 85 -9.99 -8.04 9.68
N ARG A 86 -9.65 -9.32 9.90
CA ARG A 86 -8.60 -9.75 10.84
C ARG A 86 -7.21 -9.23 10.56
N TRP A 87 -6.88 -8.90 9.31
CA TRP A 87 -5.60 -8.28 8.97
C TRP A 87 -5.38 -6.95 9.73
N VAL A 88 -6.46 -6.21 10.04
CA VAL A 88 -6.38 -4.98 10.85
C VAL A 88 -5.94 -5.30 12.28
N PHE A 89 -6.34 -6.45 12.84
CA PHE A 89 -5.84 -6.88 14.15
C PHE A 89 -4.35 -7.19 14.09
N HIS A 90 -3.85 -7.79 13.00
CA HIS A 90 -2.42 -8.01 12.82
C HIS A 90 -1.65 -6.70 12.70
N LEU A 91 -2.20 -5.72 11.97
CA LEU A 91 -1.61 -4.39 11.85
C LEU A 91 -1.54 -3.67 13.21
N ARG A 92 -2.64 -3.65 13.98
CA ARG A 92 -2.66 -3.06 15.34
C ARG A 92 -1.72 -3.79 16.30
N ALA A 93 -1.75 -5.12 16.31
CA ALA A 93 -0.84 -5.92 17.12
C ALA A 93 0.64 -5.68 16.76
N SER A 94 0.93 -5.45 15.48
CA SER A 94 2.29 -5.14 15.02
C SER A 94 2.79 -3.82 15.61
N GLN A 95 1.95 -2.80 15.73
CA GLN A 95 2.30 -1.51 16.31
C GLN A 95 2.72 -1.65 17.77
N ASP A 96 1.90 -2.33 18.58
CA ASP A 96 2.21 -2.54 20.00
C ASP A 96 3.50 -3.36 20.18
N PHE A 97 3.70 -4.36 19.31
CA PHE A 97 4.92 -5.14 19.29
C PHE A 97 6.14 -4.29 18.92
N MET A 98 6.04 -3.46 17.87
CA MET A 98 7.11 -2.55 17.43
C MET A 98 7.47 -1.52 18.50
N ARG A 99 6.46 -0.93 19.15
CA ARG A 99 6.66 0.06 20.22
C ARG A 99 7.44 -0.56 21.39
N LYS A 100 7.05 -1.76 21.83
CA LYS A 100 7.77 -2.51 22.88
C LYS A 100 9.20 -2.85 22.45
N ARG A 101 9.38 -3.25 21.19
CA ARG A 101 10.70 -3.56 20.64
C ARG A 101 11.62 -2.35 20.64
N GLN A 102 11.13 -1.17 20.27
CA GLN A 102 11.90 0.07 20.32
C GLN A 102 12.28 0.48 21.75
N GLN A 103 11.39 0.25 22.73
CA GLN A 103 11.69 0.51 24.15
C GLN A 103 12.78 -0.41 24.71
N LEU A 104 12.88 -1.64 24.20
CA LEU A 104 13.83 -2.65 24.66
C LEU A 104 15.14 -2.68 23.84
N ALA A 105 15.12 -2.21 22.60
CA ALA A 105 16.28 -2.27 21.72
C ALA A 105 17.34 -1.25 22.14
N LEU A 106 18.52 -1.74 22.52
CA LEU A 106 19.70 -0.91 22.75
C LEU A 106 20.20 -0.30 21.42
N PRO A 107 20.79 0.92 21.43
CA PRO A 107 21.23 1.63 20.22
C PRO A 107 22.19 0.86 19.30
N SER A 108 22.88 -0.17 19.80
CA SER A 108 24.02 -0.83 19.14
C SER A 108 23.69 -2.05 18.28
N SER A 109 22.42 -2.42 18.08
CA SER A 109 22.00 -3.65 17.36
C SER A 109 21.83 -3.50 15.83
N LYS A 110 22.20 -2.33 15.27
CA LYS A 110 21.78 -1.92 13.91
C LYS A 110 22.33 -2.74 12.74
N ASN A 111 23.36 -3.58 12.93
CA ASN A 111 24.14 -4.17 11.82
C ASN A 111 24.06 -5.70 11.65
N SER A 112 23.05 -6.38 12.19
CA SER A 112 22.84 -7.81 11.84
C SER A 112 21.83 -7.97 10.70
N ALA A 113 22.02 -8.97 9.83
CA ALA A 113 21.03 -9.34 8.81
C ALA A 113 19.64 -9.61 9.43
N PHE A 114 19.62 -10.08 10.68
CA PHE A 114 18.43 -10.26 11.50
C PHE A 114 17.77 -8.90 11.91
N GLY A 115 18.56 -7.87 12.24
CA GLY A 115 18.07 -6.50 12.41
C GLY A 115 17.33 -5.95 11.18
N SER A 116 17.83 -6.26 9.97
CA SER A 116 17.23 -5.83 8.70
C SER A 116 15.84 -6.45 8.43
N LEU A 117 15.61 -7.72 8.83
CA LEU A 117 14.33 -8.40 8.60
C LEU A 117 13.19 -7.76 9.40
N ALA A 118 13.45 -7.39 10.66
CA ALA A 118 12.43 -6.71 11.44
C ALA A 118 12.24 -5.25 11.03
N ALA A 119 13.30 -4.53 10.64
CA ALA A 119 13.17 -3.20 10.07
C ALA A 119 12.33 -3.22 8.79
N PHE A 120 12.55 -4.22 7.93
CA PHE A 120 11.71 -4.46 6.75
C PHE A 120 10.24 -4.72 7.12
N SER A 121 9.99 -5.61 8.09
CA SER A 121 8.63 -5.95 8.54
C SER A 121 7.92 -4.73 9.14
N GLU A 122 8.63 -3.91 9.91
CA GLU A 122 8.12 -2.66 10.47
C GLU A 122 7.76 -1.66 9.35
N ARG A 123 8.66 -1.48 8.38
CA ARG A 123 8.42 -0.62 7.22
C ARG A 123 7.24 -1.09 6.38
N TYR A 124 7.07 -2.40 6.22
CA TYR A 124 5.89 -2.99 5.60
C TYR A 124 4.60 -2.57 6.31
N PHE A 125 4.52 -2.78 7.62
CA PHE A 125 3.31 -2.42 8.37
C PHE A 125 3.03 -0.91 8.36
N ALA A 126 4.06 -0.08 8.54
CA ALA A 126 3.91 1.37 8.45
C ALA A 126 3.39 1.79 7.09
N PHE A 127 3.92 1.23 6.00
CA PHE A 127 3.45 1.56 4.65
C PHE A 127 2.01 1.10 4.40
N GLN A 128 1.64 -0.09 4.84
CA GLN A 128 0.26 -0.57 4.74
C GLN A 128 -0.72 0.32 5.52
N ASP A 129 -0.31 0.86 6.66
CA ASP A 129 -1.10 1.85 7.41
C ASP A 129 -1.32 3.14 6.59
N VAL A 130 -0.27 3.70 5.99
CA VAL A 130 -0.38 4.89 5.12
C VAL A 130 -1.31 4.63 3.94
N ILE A 131 -1.09 3.56 3.18
CA ILE A 131 -1.85 3.27 1.96
C ILE A 131 -3.30 2.87 2.27
N SER A 132 -3.56 2.11 3.34
CA SER A 132 -4.94 1.73 3.67
C SER A 132 -5.79 2.93 4.07
N ARG A 133 -5.20 3.92 4.76
CA ARG A 133 -5.89 5.16 5.15
C ARG A 133 -6.30 6.02 3.96
N THR A 134 -5.60 5.92 2.82
CA THR A 134 -6.05 6.62 1.61
C THR A 134 -7.36 6.09 1.05
N ALA A 135 -7.89 4.97 1.55
CA ALA A 135 -9.19 4.45 1.17
C ALA A 135 -10.26 4.56 2.27
N CYS A 136 -9.88 4.51 3.55
CA CYS A 136 -10.84 4.52 4.67
C CYS A 136 -10.80 5.77 5.57
N GLY A 137 -9.70 6.54 5.57
CA GLY A 137 -9.58 7.74 6.42
C GLY A 137 -9.42 7.45 7.92
N ASN A 138 -9.10 6.21 8.31
CA ASN A 138 -8.85 5.84 9.70
C ASN A 138 -7.73 6.67 10.34
N SER A 139 -7.69 6.76 11.68
CA SER A 139 -6.55 7.35 12.39
C SER A 139 -5.27 6.54 12.14
N PRO A 140 -4.10 7.22 12.07
CA PRO A 140 -2.82 6.56 11.87
C PRO A 140 -2.47 5.61 13.01
N ILE A 141 -1.98 4.43 12.66
CA ILE A 141 -1.34 3.49 13.58
C ILE A 141 0.14 3.85 13.69
N PHE A 142 0.81 4.18 12.59
CA PHE A 142 2.18 4.68 12.61
C PHE A 142 2.16 6.18 12.39
N GLY A 143 2.69 6.95 13.33
CA GLY A 143 2.71 8.41 13.25
C GLY A 143 3.72 8.95 12.24
N LEU A 144 3.67 10.25 11.98
CA LEU A 144 4.56 10.93 11.04
C LEU A 144 6.04 10.80 11.45
N GLU A 145 6.29 10.74 12.76
CA GLU A 145 7.61 10.57 13.35
C GLU A 145 8.31 9.27 12.93
N TYR A 146 7.56 8.25 12.49
CA TYR A 146 8.15 7.05 11.92
C TYR A 146 8.83 7.37 10.58
N TRP A 147 8.15 8.10 9.70
CA TRP A 147 8.64 8.37 8.34
C TRP A 147 9.77 9.38 8.30
N GLN A 148 9.81 10.29 9.26
CA GLN A 148 10.81 11.36 9.37
C GLN A 148 12.07 10.96 10.16
N ARG A 149 12.25 9.66 10.45
CA ARG A 149 13.43 9.21 11.21
C ARG A 149 14.72 9.45 10.43
N PRO A 150 15.79 9.99 11.06
CA PRO A 150 17.06 10.24 10.38
C PRO A 150 17.77 8.97 9.87
N ASP A 151 17.42 7.79 10.37
CA ASP A 151 18.02 6.52 9.96
C ASP A 151 17.27 5.84 8.81
N HIS A 152 16.22 6.47 8.28
CA HIS A 152 15.63 6.04 7.02
C HIS A 152 16.50 6.49 5.84
N THR A 153 16.86 5.54 4.99
CA THR A 153 17.43 5.83 3.68
C THR A 153 16.37 6.54 2.83
N GLU A 154 16.76 7.61 2.15
CA GLU A 154 15.87 8.30 1.18
C GLU A 154 15.71 7.53 -0.14
N ASP A 155 16.30 6.34 -0.21
CA ASP A 155 16.25 5.46 -1.36
C ASP A 155 14.82 4.95 -1.64
N ILE A 156 14.59 4.62 -2.90
CA ILE A 156 13.31 4.04 -3.33
C ILE A 156 13.26 2.57 -2.92
N ASP A 157 12.26 2.24 -2.10
CA ASP A 157 11.87 0.87 -1.82
C ASP A 157 11.08 0.31 -3.02
N ALA A 158 11.68 -0.58 -3.80
CA ALA A 158 11.06 -1.12 -5.03
C ALA A 158 9.70 -1.80 -4.77
N TRP A 159 9.51 -2.42 -3.60
CA TRP A 159 8.25 -3.07 -3.22
C TRP A 159 7.16 -2.05 -2.82
N MET A 160 7.53 -0.87 -2.28
CA MET A 160 6.61 0.25 -2.03
C MET A 160 6.28 0.98 -3.34
N GLY A 161 7.26 1.06 -4.23
CA GLY A 161 7.27 1.89 -5.42
C GLY A 161 7.52 3.37 -5.12
N CYS A 162 8.10 3.68 -3.95
CA CYS A 162 8.47 5.04 -3.54
C CYS A 162 9.46 5.04 -2.36
N SER A 163 10.02 6.22 -2.06
CA SER A 163 10.86 6.45 -0.88
C SER A 163 10.03 6.67 0.41
N PRO A 164 10.67 6.59 1.59
CA PRO A 164 10.06 7.01 2.86
C PRO A 164 9.54 8.45 2.85
N ALA A 165 10.26 9.40 2.22
CA ALA A 165 9.79 10.77 2.09
C ALA A 165 8.47 10.88 1.29
N MET A 166 8.30 10.09 0.23
CA MET A 166 7.03 10.06 -0.51
C MET A 166 5.90 9.46 0.34
N ALA A 167 6.17 8.45 1.17
CA ALA A 167 5.20 7.93 2.13
C ALA A 167 4.81 8.97 3.19
N SER A 168 5.77 9.78 3.66
CA SER A 168 5.52 10.96 4.52
C SER A 168 4.59 11.96 3.85
N VAL A 169 4.79 12.27 2.56
CA VAL A 169 3.89 13.16 1.80
C VAL A 169 2.48 12.59 1.73
N ILE A 170 2.30 11.30 1.40
CA ILE A 170 0.97 10.66 1.38
C ILE A 170 0.29 10.72 2.76
N PHE A 171 1.07 10.49 3.83
CA PHE A 171 0.60 10.63 5.20
C PHE A 171 0.06 12.06 5.46
N LYS A 172 0.86 13.08 5.15
CA LYS A 172 0.53 14.49 5.37
C LYS A 172 -0.71 14.92 4.57
N ILE A 173 -0.82 14.48 3.30
CA ILE A 173 -2.02 14.76 2.48
C ILE A 173 -3.27 14.23 3.18
N THR A 174 -3.21 12.98 3.64
CA THR A 174 -4.36 12.31 4.27
C THR A 174 -4.74 12.97 5.60
N GLU A 175 -3.77 13.36 6.43
CA GLU A 175 -4.04 14.06 7.69
C GLU A 175 -4.55 15.49 7.48
N LEU A 176 -3.96 16.26 6.57
CA LEU A 176 -4.38 17.63 6.29
C LEU A 176 -5.81 17.67 5.73
N ALA A 177 -6.17 16.72 4.87
CA ALA A 177 -7.55 16.57 4.38
C ALA A 177 -8.55 16.30 5.52
N ARG A 178 -8.12 15.59 6.57
CA ARG A 178 -8.95 15.28 7.74
C ARG A 178 -9.10 16.49 8.67
N THR A 179 -8.02 17.24 8.90
CA THR A 179 -8.02 18.41 9.79
C THR A 179 -8.76 19.62 9.20
N ARG A 180 -8.83 19.74 7.87
CA ARG A 180 -9.67 20.74 7.18
C ARG A 180 -11.10 20.80 7.73
N THR A 181 -11.64 19.66 8.11
CA THR A 181 -13.03 19.53 8.58
C THR A 181 -13.23 19.82 10.07
N ARG A 182 -12.16 20.01 10.84
CA ARG A 182 -12.25 19.99 12.30
C ARG A 182 -11.97 21.34 12.97
N ASP A 183 -10.87 22.04 12.69
CA ASP A 183 -10.49 23.19 13.55
C ASP A 183 -9.55 24.25 12.92
N MET A 184 -9.21 24.15 11.63
CA MET A 184 -8.16 25.01 11.02
C MET A 184 -8.75 26.22 10.29
N SER A 185 -8.12 27.39 10.42
CA SER A 185 -8.50 28.56 9.61
C SER A 185 -8.15 28.35 8.13
N GLN A 186 -8.91 28.98 7.23
CA GLN A 186 -8.68 28.86 5.79
C GLN A 186 -7.27 29.31 5.37
N GLY A 187 -6.75 30.39 5.98
CA GLY A 187 -5.40 30.88 5.68
C GLY A 187 -4.28 29.94 6.14
N GLU A 188 -4.41 29.35 7.33
CA GLU A 188 -3.45 28.33 7.81
C GLU A 188 -3.48 27.07 6.94
N TYR A 189 -4.69 26.67 6.51
CA TYR A 189 -4.87 25.53 5.62
C TYR A 189 -4.17 25.76 4.28
N GLU A 190 -4.39 26.92 3.64
CA GLU A 190 -3.73 27.28 2.38
C GLU A 190 -2.21 27.29 2.50
N ILE A 191 -1.66 27.83 3.59
CA ILE A 191 -0.21 27.81 3.83
C ILE A 191 0.32 26.37 3.91
N GLN A 192 -0.35 25.48 4.64
CA GLN A 192 0.07 24.08 4.76
C GLN A 192 -0.08 23.32 3.43
N VAL A 193 -1.10 23.61 2.63
CA VAL A 193 -1.26 23.02 1.29
C VAL A 193 -0.11 23.45 0.37
N GLU A 194 0.28 24.72 0.39
CA GLU A 194 1.39 25.23 -0.43
C GLU A 194 2.75 24.69 0.02
N GLU A 195 2.99 24.55 1.32
CA GLU A 195 4.19 23.89 1.84
C GLU A 195 4.28 22.43 1.38
N LEU A 196 3.16 21.71 1.45
CA LEU A 196 3.08 20.32 1.03
C LEU A 196 3.22 20.13 -0.49
N ASP A 197 2.76 21.09 -1.31
CA ASP A 197 2.97 21.09 -2.76
C ASP A 197 4.47 21.23 -3.11
N ARG A 198 5.18 22.10 -2.39
CA ARG A 198 6.64 22.25 -2.54
C ARG A 198 7.37 20.99 -2.13
N GLU A 199 6.98 20.37 -1.01
CA GLU A 199 7.55 19.10 -0.55
C GLU A 199 7.31 17.99 -1.58
N LEU A 200 6.08 17.85 -2.08
CA LEU A 200 5.74 16.87 -3.12
C LEU A 200 6.57 17.08 -4.39
N THR A 201 6.76 18.33 -4.82
CA THR A 201 7.59 18.69 -5.97
C THR A 201 9.05 18.28 -5.74
N LEU A 202 9.62 18.63 -4.57
CA LEU A 202 10.99 18.28 -4.21
C LEU A 202 11.20 16.77 -4.19
N VAL A 203 10.36 16.02 -3.46
CA VAL A 203 10.48 14.56 -3.36
C VAL A 203 10.27 13.89 -4.73
N SER A 204 9.40 14.43 -5.58
CA SER A 204 9.21 13.92 -6.94
C SER A 204 10.42 14.16 -7.84
N SER A 205 11.18 15.24 -7.60
CA SER A 205 12.39 15.60 -8.35
C SER A 205 13.67 14.91 -7.88
N ASN A 206 13.69 14.33 -6.67
CA ASN A 206 14.85 13.60 -6.18
C ASN A 206 15.07 12.32 -7.00
N ILE A 207 16.07 12.37 -7.88
CA ILE A 207 16.41 11.38 -8.92
C ILE A 207 17.29 10.23 -8.40
N THR A 208 17.82 10.34 -7.18
CA THR A 208 19.10 9.73 -6.78
C THR A 208 19.19 8.20 -6.73
N VAL A 209 18.11 7.45 -6.99
CA VAL A 209 18.16 5.97 -7.12
C VAL A 209 17.55 5.45 -8.42
N VAL A 210 16.94 6.30 -9.24
CA VAL A 210 16.12 5.87 -10.39
C VAL A 210 16.97 5.44 -11.60
N GLU A 211 18.18 5.97 -11.74
CA GLU A 211 19.03 5.72 -12.92
C GLU A 211 19.60 4.29 -12.96
N ALA A 212 19.84 3.69 -11.79
CA ALA A 212 20.31 2.30 -11.66
C ALA A 212 19.17 1.25 -11.60
N MET A 213 17.91 1.68 -11.58
CA MET A 213 16.75 0.80 -11.52
C MET A 213 16.37 0.24 -12.89
N ASP A 214 15.80 -0.97 -12.88
CA ASP A 214 15.09 -1.53 -14.02
C ASP A 214 14.02 -0.54 -14.53
N GLU A 215 13.86 -0.46 -15.86
CA GLU A 215 12.95 0.49 -16.50
C GLU A 215 11.50 0.31 -16.04
N ASN A 216 11.04 -0.91 -15.76
CA ASN A 216 9.69 -1.11 -15.25
C ASN A 216 9.54 -0.57 -13.82
N VAL A 217 10.58 -0.71 -12.99
CA VAL A 217 10.58 -0.15 -11.64
C VAL A 217 10.54 1.38 -11.68
N ARG A 218 11.33 2.00 -12.57
CA ARG A 218 11.27 3.45 -12.82
C ARG A 218 9.87 3.91 -13.21
N ARG A 219 9.23 3.22 -14.16
CA ARG A 219 7.85 3.52 -14.57
C ARG A 219 6.85 3.34 -13.43
N CYS A 220 7.01 2.34 -12.56
CA CYS A 220 6.18 2.17 -11.36
C CYS A 220 6.35 3.33 -10.37
N VAL A 221 7.57 3.85 -10.20
CA VAL A 221 7.86 5.01 -9.36
C VAL A 221 7.19 6.27 -9.92
N ASP A 222 7.32 6.51 -11.23
CA ASP A 222 6.70 7.66 -11.88
C ASP A 222 5.17 7.60 -11.82
N LEU A 223 4.60 6.41 -11.97
CA LEU A 223 3.19 6.15 -11.74
C LEU A 223 2.78 6.49 -10.31
N LYS A 224 3.59 6.13 -9.30
CA LYS A 224 3.32 6.48 -7.92
C LYS A 224 3.31 8.00 -7.73
N LYS A 225 4.36 8.69 -8.18
CA LYS A 225 4.47 10.17 -8.10
C LYS A 225 3.25 10.84 -8.72
N THR A 226 2.89 10.43 -9.94
CA THR A 226 1.73 10.95 -10.67
C THR A 226 0.42 10.70 -9.90
N SER A 227 0.28 9.54 -9.28
CA SER A 227 -0.91 9.20 -8.50
C SER A 227 -1.00 10.00 -7.20
N VAL A 228 0.13 10.29 -6.56
CA VAL A 228 0.16 11.17 -5.37
C VAL A 228 -0.21 12.61 -5.74
N GLN A 229 0.18 13.09 -6.92
CA GLN A 229 -0.27 14.40 -7.44
C GLN A 229 -1.79 14.44 -7.64
N ILE A 230 -2.37 13.42 -8.28
CA ILE A 230 -3.84 13.32 -8.42
C ILE A 230 -4.50 13.35 -7.03
N TYR A 231 -4.00 12.53 -6.11
CA TYR A 231 -4.52 12.43 -4.75
C TYR A 231 -4.44 13.78 -4.00
N PHE A 232 -3.32 14.50 -4.12
CA PHE A 232 -3.13 15.84 -3.57
C PHE A 232 -4.18 16.84 -4.11
N HIS A 233 -4.31 16.94 -5.43
CA HIS A 233 -5.26 17.88 -6.05
C HIS A 233 -6.70 17.59 -5.64
N CYS A 234 -7.11 16.32 -5.68
CA CYS A 234 -8.48 15.93 -5.36
C CYS A 234 -8.83 16.11 -3.88
N LEU A 235 -7.89 15.89 -2.97
CA LEU A 235 -8.17 16.04 -1.54
C LEU A 235 -7.99 17.44 -1.00
N LEU A 236 -6.99 18.16 -1.49
CA LEU A 236 -6.55 19.40 -0.85
C LEU A 236 -6.90 20.66 -1.63
N ARG A 237 -7.08 20.56 -2.95
CA ARG A 237 -7.36 21.69 -3.85
C ARG A 237 -8.76 21.66 -4.49
N ASP A 238 -9.68 20.88 -3.90
CA ASP A 238 -11.07 20.74 -4.37
C ASP A 238 -11.21 20.33 -5.85
N ALA A 239 -10.17 19.70 -6.42
CA ALA A 239 -10.24 19.20 -7.78
C ALA A 239 -11.15 17.98 -7.84
N ASP A 240 -11.90 17.86 -8.93
CA ASP A 240 -12.78 16.72 -9.18
C ASP A 240 -12.36 15.98 -10.46
N PRO A 241 -12.91 14.78 -10.74
CA PRO A 241 -12.57 14.01 -11.95
C PRO A 241 -12.68 14.78 -13.27
N SER A 242 -13.57 15.77 -13.36
CA SER A 242 -13.77 16.60 -14.56
C SER A 242 -12.76 17.76 -14.67
N THR A 243 -11.99 18.04 -13.61
CA THR A 243 -10.91 19.03 -13.65
C THR A 243 -9.88 18.62 -14.71
N PRO A 244 -9.55 19.48 -15.70
CA PRO A 244 -8.73 19.09 -16.85
C PRO A 244 -7.38 18.46 -16.47
N GLN A 245 -6.71 19.02 -15.46
CA GLN A 245 -5.44 18.49 -14.97
C GLN A 245 -5.60 17.08 -14.39
N VAL A 246 -6.63 16.84 -13.55
CA VAL A 246 -6.90 15.51 -12.95
C VAL A 246 -7.23 14.51 -14.06
N SER A 247 -8.12 14.86 -14.98
CA SER A 247 -8.52 13.98 -16.08
C SER A 247 -7.32 13.54 -16.94
N GLN A 248 -6.44 14.48 -17.30
CA GLN A 248 -5.22 14.19 -18.06
C GLN A 248 -4.26 13.26 -17.30
N LEU A 249 -4.03 13.51 -16.01
CA LEU A 249 -3.16 12.68 -15.18
C LEU A 249 -3.73 11.26 -15.02
N VAL A 250 -5.05 11.13 -14.81
CA VAL A 250 -5.73 9.83 -14.71
C VAL A 250 -5.57 9.02 -16.00
N ILE A 251 -5.79 9.63 -17.17
CA ILE A 251 -5.60 8.96 -18.47
C ILE A 251 -4.15 8.50 -18.64
N LYS A 252 -3.18 9.37 -18.31
CA LYS A 252 -1.75 9.04 -18.36
C LYS A 252 -1.40 7.84 -17.47
N VAL A 253 -1.94 7.80 -16.25
CA VAL A 253 -1.75 6.68 -15.32
C VAL A 253 -2.34 5.39 -15.88
N LEU A 254 -3.58 5.42 -16.39
CA LEU A 254 -4.23 4.23 -16.95
C LEU A 254 -3.48 3.66 -18.17
N HIS A 255 -3.03 4.51 -19.09
CA HIS A 255 -2.22 4.08 -20.23
C HIS A 255 -0.89 3.46 -19.80
N SER A 256 -0.21 4.07 -18.84
CA SER A 256 1.09 3.61 -18.36
C SER A 256 0.97 2.26 -17.63
N ILE A 257 -0.08 2.09 -16.82
CA ILE A 257 -0.40 0.81 -16.15
C ILE A 257 -0.70 -0.27 -17.19
N HIS A 258 -1.55 0.03 -18.18
CA HIS A 258 -1.88 -0.93 -19.23
C HIS A 258 -0.61 -1.42 -19.94
N GLY A 259 0.29 -0.52 -20.29
CA GLY A 259 1.57 -0.88 -20.91
C GLY A 259 2.46 -1.78 -20.04
N LEU A 260 2.50 -1.57 -18.71
CA LEU A 260 3.27 -2.43 -17.80
C LEU A 260 2.66 -3.83 -17.64
N ILE A 261 1.33 -3.92 -17.60
CA ILE A 261 0.63 -5.20 -17.51
C ILE A 261 0.84 -6.04 -18.76
N GLN A 262 0.82 -5.43 -19.96
CA GLN A 262 1.14 -6.12 -21.21
C GLN A 262 2.58 -6.66 -21.25
N GLN A 263 3.48 -6.09 -20.45
CA GLN A 263 4.86 -6.55 -20.27
C GLN A 263 5.01 -7.55 -19.11
N GLY A 264 3.92 -7.96 -18.48
CA GLY A 264 3.91 -8.92 -17.36
C GLY A 264 4.29 -8.32 -15.99
N SER A 265 4.31 -6.98 -15.86
CA SER A 265 4.64 -6.30 -14.60
C SER A 265 3.39 -5.75 -13.91
N ALA A 266 3.05 -6.31 -12.75
CA ALA A 266 1.94 -5.84 -11.90
C ALA A 266 2.40 -5.34 -10.51
N ALA A 267 3.71 -5.36 -10.23
CA ALA A 267 4.26 -5.01 -8.95
C ALA A 267 4.10 -3.50 -8.67
N GLY A 268 3.57 -3.15 -7.48
CA GLY A 268 3.41 -1.77 -7.05
C GLY A 268 2.28 -0.97 -7.71
N LEU A 269 1.54 -1.56 -8.67
CA LEU A 269 0.53 -0.87 -9.48
C LEU A 269 -0.83 -0.68 -8.79
N LEU A 270 -1.09 -1.37 -7.68
CA LEU A 270 -2.42 -1.36 -7.05
C LEU A 270 -2.85 0.04 -6.58
N PHE A 271 -1.94 0.78 -5.93
CA PHE A 271 -2.25 2.14 -5.47
C PHE A 271 -2.46 3.11 -6.65
N PRO A 272 -1.56 3.19 -7.65
CA PRO A 272 -1.81 3.99 -8.84
C PRO A 272 -3.13 3.66 -9.55
N LEU A 273 -3.43 2.37 -9.71
CA LEU A 273 -4.68 1.93 -10.31
C LEU A 273 -5.89 2.34 -9.46
N PHE A 274 -5.81 2.20 -8.14
CA PHE A 274 -6.86 2.62 -7.22
C PHE A 274 -7.16 4.12 -7.35
N VAL A 275 -6.15 4.97 -7.28
CA VAL A 275 -6.31 6.44 -7.38
C VAL A 275 -6.92 6.80 -8.74
N ALA A 276 -6.33 6.32 -9.84
CA ALA A 276 -6.84 6.61 -11.17
C ALA A 276 -8.27 6.08 -11.38
N ALA A 277 -8.60 4.93 -10.81
CA ALA A 277 -9.94 4.37 -10.91
C ALA A 277 -10.99 5.18 -10.14
N VAL A 278 -10.65 5.69 -8.94
CA VAL A 278 -11.57 6.46 -8.09
C VAL A 278 -11.73 7.90 -8.59
N GLU A 279 -10.71 8.45 -9.25
CA GLU A 279 -10.73 9.80 -9.84
C GLU A 279 -11.01 9.82 -11.35
N LEU A 280 -11.46 8.69 -11.92
CA LEU A 280 -11.91 8.60 -13.31
C LEU A 280 -13.22 9.38 -13.51
N ASP A 281 -13.28 10.23 -14.53
CA ASP A 281 -14.49 10.96 -14.91
C ASP A 281 -15.48 10.02 -15.65
N PRO A 282 -16.62 9.66 -15.04
CA PRO A 282 -17.58 8.75 -15.67
C PRO A 282 -18.35 9.37 -16.85
N LEU A 283 -18.26 10.69 -17.06
CA LEU A 283 -18.93 11.37 -18.17
C LEU A 283 -18.06 11.47 -19.43
N ASN A 284 -16.76 11.21 -19.28
CA ASN A 284 -15.79 11.33 -20.37
C ASN A 284 -14.80 10.15 -20.36
N ASP A 285 -15.28 8.95 -20.01
CA ASP A 285 -14.44 7.75 -20.02
C ASP A 285 -14.62 6.86 -21.24
N ASP A 286 -15.50 7.18 -22.19
CA ASP A 286 -15.85 6.29 -23.30
C ASP A 286 -14.73 6.09 -24.35
N LYS A 287 -13.72 6.96 -24.37
CA LYS A 287 -12.67 6.98 -25.41
C LYS A 287 -11.26 7.07 -24.86
N ILE A 288 -10.96 6.32 -23.80
CA ILE A 288 -9.64 6.38 -23.16
C ILE A 288 -8.60 5.57 -23.94
N PHE A 289 -8.93 4.38 -24.43
CA PHE A 289 -7.95 3.51 -25.09
C PHE A 289 -8.46 2.99 -26.42
N ALA A 290 -7.69 3.15 -27.50
CA ALA A 290 -8.02 2.57 -28.80
C ALA A 290 -7.53 1.13 -28.87
N HIS A 291 -8.43 0.18 -29.10
CA HIS A 291 -8.04 -1.21 -29.35
C HIS A 291 -7.47 -1.30 -30.77
N ARG A 292 -6.16 -1.57 -30.88
CA ARG A 292 -5.45 -1.61 -32.17
C ARG A 292 -6.06 -2.62 -33.16
N ASP A 293 -6.66 -3.68 -32.64
CA ASP A 293 -7.12 -4.80 -33.47
C ASP A 293 -8.63 -4.76 -33.82
N GLN A 294 -9.43 -3.90 -33.18
CA GLN A 294 -10.91 -3.94 -33.29
C GLN A 294 -11.53 -2.61 -33.75
N GLY A 295 -10.76 -1.52 -33.84
CA GLY A 295 -11.29 -0.20 -34.19
C GLY A 295 -12.27 0.38 -33.15
N THR A 296 -12.38 -0.26 -31.99
CA THR A 296 -13.26 0.13 -30.88
C THR A 296 -12.45 0.79 -29.77
N PHE A 297 -13.08 1.74 -29.07
CA PHE A 297 -12.48 2.35 -27.88
C PHE A 297 -12.96 1.61 -26.63
N LEU A 298 -12.04 1.34 -25.71
CA LEU A 298 -12.37 0.84 -24.38
C LEU A 298 -12.71 2.01 -23.47
N SER A 299 -13.83 1.87 -22.75
CA SER A 299 -14.14 2.80 -21.68
C SER A 299 -13.11 2.70 -20.55
N GLY A 300 -12.81 3.81 -19.88
CA GLY A 300 -11.90 3.83 -18.73
C GLY A 300 -12.32 2.87 -17.63
N ARG A 301 -13.61 2.77 -17.35
CA ARG A 301 -14.14 1.81 -16.39
C ARG A 301 -13.87 0.37 -16.80
N GLN A 302 -14.07 0.03 -18.07
CA GLN A 302 -13.77 -1.30 -18.59
C GLN A 302 -12.26 -1.60 -18.52
N LEU A 303 -11.42 -0.65 -18.94
CA LEU A 303 -9.97 -0.77 -18.85
C LEU A 303 -9.50 -1.05 -17.42
N VAL A 304 -10.07 -0.37 -16.41
CA VAL A 304 -9.76 -0.62 -15.00
C VAL A 304 -10.12 -2.05 -14.59
N LEU A 305 -11.29 -2.55 -15.00
CA LEU A 305 -11.73 -3.90 -14.63
C LEU A 305 -10.87 -4.97 -15.32
N GLU A 306 -10.58 -4.81 -16.60
CA GLU A 306 -9.69 -5.72 -17.36
C GLU A 306 -8.26 -5.70 -16.79
N THR A 307 -7.77 -4.53 -16.39
CA THR A 307 -6.46 -4.39 -15.75
C THR A 307 -6.43 -5.12 -14.41
N LEU A 308 -7.47 -4.97 -13.58
CA LEU A 308 -7.58 -5.70 -12.31
C LEU A 308 -7.59 -7.21 -12.57
N ASP A 309 -8.39 -7.67 -13.53
CA ASP A 309 -8.48 -9.10 -13.84
C ASP A 309 -7.14 -9.65 -14.39
N ALA A 310 -6.41 -8.87 -15.19
CA ALA A 310 -5.07 -9.23 -15.67
C ALA A 310 -4.00 -9.23 -14.55
N MET A 311 -4.19 -8.46 -13.48
CA MET A 311 -3.29 -8.49 -12.32
C MET A 311 -3.45 -9.76 -11.47
N ILE A 312 -4.55 -10.50 -11.61
CA ILE A 312 -4.78 -11.75 -10.87
C ILE A 312 -3.66 -12.74 -11.21
N GLY A 313 -2.92 -13.17 -10.19
CA GLY A 313 -1.77 -14.07 -10.34
C GLY A 313 -0.43 -13.39 -10.65
N LEU A 314 -0.43 -12.12 -11.09
CA LEU A 314 0.78 -11.32 -11.30
C LEU A 314 1.17 -10.47 -10.08
N THR A 315 0.25 -10.30 -9.12
CA THR A 315 0.49 -9.53 -7.90
C THR A 315 0.26 -10.36 -6.64
N LEU A 316 0.90 -9.92 -5.55
CA LEU A 316 0.70 -10.42 -4.19
C LEU A 316 -0.39 -9.64 -3.43
N ALA A 317 -0.98 -8.63 -4.08
CA ALA A 317 -2.03 -7.81 -3.49
C ALA A 317 -3.42 -8.45 -3.64
N ASN A 318 -4.35 -8.03 -2.78
CA ASN A 318 -5.76 -8.40 -2.92
C ASN A 318 -6.44 -7.54 -3.99
N VAL A 319 -6.49 -8.07 -5.21
CA VAL A 319 -7.15 -7.47 -6.37
C VAL A 319 -8.66 -7.41 -6.18
N GLU A 320 -9.29 -8.48 -5.70
CA GLU A 320 -10.76 -8.56 -5.57
C GLU A 320 -11.31 -7.53 -4.57
N ARG A 321 -10.65 -7.38 -3.42
CA ARG A 321 -11.00 -6.36 -2.42
C ARG A 321 -10.78 -4.96 -2.98
N THR A 322 -9.69 -4.72 -3.69
CA THR A 322 -9.45 -3.43 -4.37
C THR A 322 -10.57 -3.12 -5.37
N LYS A 323 -10.97 -4.09 -6.20
CA LYS A 323 -12.11 -3.99 -7.12
C LYS A 323 -13.40 -3.62 -6.38
N ALA A 324 -13.69 -4.30 -5.27
CA ALA A 324 -14.88 -4.03 -4.45
C ALA A 324 -14.87 -2.60 -3.86
N VAL A 325 -13.72 -2.14 -3.35
CA VAL A 325 -13.57 -0.77 -2.81
C VAL A 325 -13.74 0.27 -3.92
N ILE A 326 -13.11 0.09 -5.09
CA ILE A 326 -13.27 0.99 -6.24
C ILE A 326 -14.75 1.12 -6.63
N LEU A 327 -15.45 0.00 -6.76
CA LEU A 327 -16.87 -0.01 -7.10
C LEU A 327 -17.73 0.69 -6.04
N LYS A 328 -17.41 0.51 -4.75
CA LYS A 328 -18.09 1.18 -3.64
C LYS A 328 -17.88 2.70 -3.67
N MET A 329 -16.63 3.15 -3.84
CA MET A 329 -16.28 4.58 -3.86
C MET A 329 -16.93 5.32 -5.04
N ARG A 330 -16.95 4.69 -6.22
CA ARG A 330 -17.64 5.22 -7.41
C ARG A 330 -19.15 5.40 -7.18
N LYS A 331 -19.79 4.41 -6.56
CA LYS A 331 -21.22 4.52 -6.18
C LYS A 331 -21.45 5.70 -5.22
N GLY A 332 -20.59 5.86 -4.21
CA GLY A 332 -20.67 6.97 -3.25
C GLY A 332 -20.57 8.36 -3.91
N LYS A 333 -19.61 8.54 -4.83
CA LYS A 333 -19.44 9.80 -5.58
C LYS A 333 -20.65 10.11 -6.49
N ASN A 334 -21.21 9.11 -7.16
CA ASN A 334 -22.39 9.29 -8.00
C ASN A 334 -23.65 9.71 -7.21
N VAL A 335 -23.78 9.23 -5.97
CA VAL A 335 -24.89 9.62 -5.07
C VAL A 335 -24.70 11.06 -4.58
N ARG A 336 -23.48 11.48 -4.22
CA ARG A 336 -23.19 12.86 -3.77
C ARG A 336 -23.30 13.90 -4.88
N LYS A 337 -23.01 13.57 -6.15
CA LYS A 337 -23.30 14.49 -7.28
C LYS A 337 -24.81 14.78 -7.44
N ARG A 338 -25.71 14.01 -6.80
CA ARG A 338 -27.17 14.21 -6.84
C ARG A 338 -27.75 14.90 -5.59
N GLY A 339 -26.94 15.27 -4.60
CA GLY A 339 -27.39 15.97 -3.38
C GLY A 339 -26.26 16.79 -2.75
N MET A 340 -26.53 18.07 -2.48
CA MET A 340 -25.60 19.10 -1.97
C MET A 340 -24.59 18.66 -0.89
N SER A 341 -23.41 19.31 -0.96
CA SER A 341 -22.29 19.42 0.02
C SER A 341 -21.05 18.55 -0.25
N TYR A 342 -19.94 19.25 -0.52
CA TYR A 342 -18.59 18.73 -0.65
C TYR A 342 -18.04 18.38 0.73
N GLY A 343 -18.02 17.09 1.03
CA GLY A 343 -17.38 16.53 2.22
C GLY A 343 -16.71 15.22 1.87
N SER A 344 -15.40 15.17 2.10
CA SER A 344 -14.44 14.06 2.03
C SER A 344 -14.97 12.68 1.57
N VAL A 345 -14.35 12.14 0.53
CA VAL A 345 -14.60 10.79 -0.04
C VAL A 345 -14.19 9.66 0.93
N TYR A 346 -13.54 10.00 2.05
CA TYR A 346 -12.87 9.04 2.93
C TYR A 346 -13.36 9.14 4.36
N VAL A 347 -14.62 8.78 4.60
CA VAL A 347 -15.14 8.57 5.96
C VAL A 347 -15.89 7.24 5.98
N TYR A 348 -15.27 6.22 6.59
CA TYR A 348 -15.96 5.10 7.24
C TYR A 348 -15.41 4.94 8.65
#